data_AF-A0AAN6JPK0-F1
#
_entry.id   AF-A0AAN6JPK0-F1
#
_cell.length_a   1.000
_cell.length_b   1.000
_cell.length_c   1.000
_cell.angle_alpha   90.00
_cell.angle_beta   90.00
_cell.angle_gamma   90.00
#
_symmetry.space_group_name_H-M   'P 1'
#
loop_
_entity.id
_entity.type
_entity.pdbx_description
1 polymer ?
#
loop_
_entity_poly.entity_id
_entity_poly.type
_entity_poly.pdbx_seq_one_letter_code
_entity_poly.pdbx_strand_id
1 'polypeptide(L)'
;MGSGKKSTLTKDQIARLLEPEFSEVQEGQQQLARCGICPNLKPMKLAKVAAHRQSQGHQRCLQERRLVEIMRAADPAPAGPARNRRGERPQSPPLLFGPASDDDDELHGSLLFQNPRDLTSVRQQRMTIGFAKAAVRRLGVPAKNDSIPTQKAFDNFKLALRTELHVPPIKEVHGASGNTFFSSSIKAAVMRDFRNVSVRKEMLLYPRLGPTISAFQDGDFFHELPASMTGPCAISRDGKPIFLSERLVLDDGRVACSDKWTLNGNNNVVGKGHLLDADLQPNYEEPVTFELSAVRGRHEIRNDHPFRRGDRPLFSIPILLQCDDLSGVPGKRLNPHIQVSFQNAALSPQALAKESNVHLFSVSMEATTMEMITEFVAQLK
;
A
#
# COMPACT_ATOMS: atom_id res chain seq x y z
N MET A 1 16.86 67.55 -22.59
CA MET A 1 17.18 66.39 -23.45
C MET A 1 18.49 65.77 -22.97
N GLY A 2 18.43 64.71 -22.15
CA GLY A 2 19.62 63.95 -21.75
C GLY A 2 19.63 62.61 -22.49
N SER A 3 20.53 62.45 -23.45
CA SER A 3 20.74 61.17 -24.15
C SER A 3 21.48 60.20 -23.23
N GLY A 4 20.73 59.33 -22.55
CA GLY A 4 21.32 58.25 -21.77
C GLY A 4 22.09 57.29 -22.69
N LYS A 5 23.42 57.32 -22.61
CA LYS A 5 24.30 56.34 -23.25
C LYS A 5 23.93 54.94 -22.73
N LYS A 6 23.41 54.07 -23.59
CA LYS A 6 23.24 52.65 -23.29
C LYS A 6 24.65 52.07 -23.10
N SER A 7 25.04 51.77 -21.86
CA SER A 7 26.32 51.09 -21.61
C SER A 7 26.25 49.67 -22.15
N THR A 8 26.98 49.39 -23.22
CA THR A 8 27.15 48.04 -23.76
C THR A 8 28.01 47.24 -22.79
N LEU A 9 27.49 46.11 -22.31
CA LEU A 9 28.27 45.20 -21.44
C LEU A 9 29.50 44.68 -22.19
N THR A 10 30.63 44.59 -21.51
CA THR A 10 31.85 44.01 -22.09
C THR A 10 31.70 42.49 -22.23
N LYS A 11 32.47 41.86 -23.13
CA LYS A 11 32.44 40.39 -23.32
C LYS A 11 32.69 39.62 -22.02
N ASP A 12 33.59 40.10 -21.16
CA ASP A 12 33.88 39.48 -19.87
C ASP A 12 32.72 39.59 -18.87
N GLN A 13 31.96 40.69 -18.90
CA GLN A 13 30.76 40.86 -18.09
C GLN A 13 29.65 39.89 -18.54
N ILE A 14 29.54 39.67 -19.85
CA ILE A 14 28.58 38.71 -20.41
C ILE A 14 28.97 37.27 -20.02
N ALA A 15 30.25 36.91 -20.13
CA ALA A 15 30.74 35.59 -19.73
C ALA A 15 30.49 35.29 -18.24
N ARG A 16 30.67 36.28 -17.36
CA ARG A 16 30.37 36.13 -15.92
C ARG A 16 28.87 36.01 -15.62
N LEU A 17 28.01 36.63 -16.42
CA LEU A 17 26.56 36.52 -16.26
C LEU A 17 26.03 35.15 -16.75
N LEU A 18 26.69 34.57 -17.76
CA LEU A 18 26.32 33.33 -18.42
C LEU A 18 27.04 32.10 -17.84
N GLU A 19 27.38 32.06 -16.54
CA GLU A 19 27.88 30.86 -15.84
C GLU A 19 27.10 29.58 -16.29
N PRO A 20 27.63 28.35 -16.11
CA PRO A 20 27.44 27.19 -17.02
C PRO A 20 26.00 26.74 -17.28
N GLU A 21 25.05 27.28 -16.54
CA GLU A 21 23.61 27.14 -16.66
C GLU A 21 22.99 27.90 -17.85
N PHE A 22 23.68 28.88 -18.44
CA PHE A 22 23.12 29.75 -19.49
C PHE A 22 23.98 29.77 -20.75
N SER A 23 23.33 29.83 -21.91
CA SER A 23 23.98 30.00 -23.21
C SER A 23 23.53 31.29 -23.89
N GLU A 24 24.46 31.96 -24.57
CA GLU A 24 24.15 33.15 -25.37
C GLU A 24 23.40 32.74 -26.65
N VAL A 25 22.37 33.50 -27.00
CA VAL A 25 21.59 33.35 -28.23
C VAL A 25 21.41 34.72 -28.86
N GLN A 26 21.73 34.86 -30.15
CA GLN A 26 21.43 36.07 -30.91
C GLN A 26 20.10 35.90 -31.66
N GLU A 27 19.15 36.80 -31.42
CA GLU A 27 17.92 36.93 -32.20
C GLU A 27 17.88 38.34 -32.81
N GLY A 28 18.18 38.42 -34.11
CA GLY A 28 18.33 39.69 -34.82
C GLY A 28 19.52 40.50 -34.28
N GLN A 29 19.26 41.75 -33.87
CA GLN A 29 20.27 42.64 -33.29
C GLN A 29 20.35 42.56 -31.74
N GLN A 30 19.61 41.65 -31.10
CA GLN A 30 19.57 41.53 -29.64
C GLN A 30 20.36 40.33 -29.15
N GLN A 31 21.23 40.56 -28.15
CA GLN A 31 21.86 39.49 -27.37
C GLN A 31 20.92 39.04 -26.25
N LEU A 32 20.57 37.76 -26.29
CA LEU A 32 19.71 37.08 -25.32
C LEU A 32 20.47 35.93 -24.65
N ALA A 33 19.93 35.47 -23.53
CA ALA A 33 20.38 34.31 -22.79
C ALA A 33 19.29 33.25 -22.77
N ARG A 34 19.67 32.00 -22.99
CA ARG A 34 18.81 30.83 -22.84
C ARG A 34 19.26 30.04 -21.62
N CYS A 35 18.30 29.63 -20.79
CA CYS A 35 18.56 28.79 -19.64
C CYS A 35 18.63 27.31 -20.07
N GLY A 36 19.72 26.61 -19.72
CA GLY A 36 19.89 25.18 -19.97
C GLY A 36 19.19 24.26 -18.96
N ILE A 37 18.61 24.83 -17.90
CA ILE A 37 17.88 24.10 -16.85
C ILE A 37 16.36 24.18 -17.04
N CYS A 38 15.85 25.29 -17.58
CA CYS A 38 14.42 25.52 -17.80
C CYS A 38 14.07 25.39 -19.30
N PRO A 39 13.77 24.17 -19.83
CA PRO A 39 13.71 23.91 -21.28
C PRO A 39 12.58 24.65 -22.02
N ASN A 40 11.50 24.99 -21.31
CA ASN A 40 10.34 25.67 -21.90
C ASN A 40 10.41 27.20 -21.81
N LEU A 41 11.49 27.77 -21.26
CA LEU A 41 11.62 29.20 -21.09
C LEU A 41 12.17 29.85 -22.36
N LYS A 42 11.47 30.88 -22.86
CA LYS A 42 11.92 31.66 -24.01
C LYS A 42 13.24 32.38 -23.67
N PRO A 43 14.13 32.60 -24.66
CA PRO A 43 15.34 33.41 -24.47
C PRO A 43 15.01 34.78 -23.87
N MET A 44 15.84 35.26 -22.96
CA MET A 44 15.61 36.50 -22.21
C MET A 44 16.76 37.48 -22.35
N LYS A 45 16.50 38.76 -22.12
CA LYS A 45 17.56 39.78 -22.12
C LYS A 45 18.59 39.48 -21.03
N LEU A 46 19.87 39.72 -21.30
CA LEU A 46 20.97 39.49 -20.36
C LEU A 46 20.73 40.11 -18.96
N ALA A 47 20.12 41.30 -18.91
CA ALA A 47 19.77 41.98 -17.65
C ALA A 47 18.78 41.19 -16.76
N LYS A 48 18.02 40.23 -17.32
CA LYS A 48 17.05 39.42 -16.58
C LYS A 48 17.62 38.10 -16.07
N VAL A 49 18.85 37.73 -16.45
CA VAL A 49 19.46 36.45 -16.09
C VAL A 49 19.59 36.29 -14.58
N ALA A 50 20.09 37.31 -13.88
CA ALA A 50 20.23 37.27 -12.42
C ALA A 50 18.88 37.09 -11.69
N ALA A 51 17.86 37.82 -12.12
CA ALA A 51 16.51 37.71 -11.54
C ALA A 51 15.87 36.35 -11.83
N HIS A 52 16.06 35.81 -13.03
CA HIS A 52 15.57 34.48 -13.37
C HIS A 52 16.27 33.39 -12.55
N ARG A 53 17.59 33.48 -12.36
CA ARG A 53 18.36 32.55 -11.53
C ARG A 53 17.82 32.48 -10.09
N GLN A 54 17.41 33.61 -9.54
CA GLN A 54 16.82 33.71 -8.19
C GLN A 54 15.32 33.35 -8.17
N SER A 55 14.68 33.12 -9.31
CA SER A 55 13.25 32.80 -9.35
C SER A 55 12.98 31.39 -8.79
N GLN A 56 11.84 31.25 -8.11
CA GLN A 56 11.42 29.96 -7.54
C GLN A 56 11.27 28.86 -8.62
N GLY A 57 10.88 29.23 -9.84
CA GLY A 57 10.79 28.28 -10.96
C GLY A 57 12.14 27.68 -11.35
N HIS A 58 13.18 28.51 -11.42
CA HIS A 58 14.54 28.04 -11.73
C HIS A 58 15.12 27.17 -10.60
N GLN A 59 14.96 27.60 -9.35
CA GLN A 59 15.42 26.84 -8.18
C GLN A 59 14.79 25.45 -8.09
N ARG A 60 13.50 25.33 -8.47
CA ARG A 60 12.82 24.04 -8.54
C ARG A 60 13.40 23.13 -9.62
N CYS A 61 13.60 23.63 -10.85
CA CYS A 61 14.19 22.84 -11.93
C CYS A 61 15.63 22.40 -11.61
N LEU A 62 16.39 23.23 -10.88
CA LEU A 62 17.71 22.89 -10.35
C LEU A 62 17.65 21.72 -9.35
N GLN A 63 16.71 21.77 -8.39
CA GLN A 63 16.53 20.70 -7.41
C GLN A 63 16.12 19.37 -8.08
N GLU A 64 15.19 19.41 -9.05
CA GLU A 64 14.75 18.24 -9.81
C GLU A 64 15.93 17.60 -10.57
N ARG A 65 16.80 18.41 -11.20
CA ARG A 65 18.02 17.90 -11.86
C ARG A 65 18.99 17.22 -10.89
N ARG A 66 19.24 17.83 -9.72
CA ARG A 66 20.12 17.24 -8.69
C ARG A 66 19.60 15.90 -8.19
N LEU A 67 18.29 15.77 -8.01
CA LEU A 67 17.68 14.49 -7.61
C LEU A 67 17.90 13.41 -8.68
N VAL A 68 17.74 13.74 -9.97
CA VAL A 68 18.00 12.79 -11.06
C VAL A 68 19.48 12.39 -11.11
N GLU A 69 20.42 13.31 -10.87
CA GLU A 69 21.85 13.00 -10.80
C GLU A 69 22.19 12.09 -9.62
N ILE A 70 21.60 12.33 -8.44
CA ILE A 70 21.73 11.46 -7.27
C ILE A 70 21.16 10.07 -7.55
N MET A 71 19.98 9.97 -8.17
CA MET A 71 19.36 8.69 -8.53
C MET A 71 20.21 7.92 -9.55
N ARG A 72 20.83 8.62 -10.51
CA ARG A 72 21.75 8.00 -11.48
C ARG A 72 23.06 7.54 -10.86
N ALA A 73 23.56 8.27 -9.86
CA ALA A 73 24.76 7.88 -9.11
C ALA A 73 24.48 6.70 -8.15
N ALA A 74 23.23 6.53 -7.72
CA ALA A 74 22.79 5.45 -6.83
C ALA A 74 22.40 4.15 -7.55
N ASP A 75 22.48 4.10 -8.89
CA ASP A 75 22.22 2.90 -9.68
C ASP A 75 23.53 2.10 -9.85
N PRO A 76 23.81 1.05 -9.06
CA PRO A 76 24.93 0.17 -9.34
C PRO A 76 24.67 -0.54 -10.67
N ALA A 77 25.66 -0.53 -11.56
CA ALA A 77 25.60 -1.23 -12.85
C ALA A 77 25.04 -2.66 -12.68
N PRO A 78 24.17 -3.13 -13.59
CA PRO A 78 23.53 -4.42 -13.44
C PRO A 78 24.60 -5.52 -13.38
N ALA A 79 24.64 -6.23 -12.25
CA ALA A 79 25.45 -7.42 -12.12
C ALA A 79 25.02 -8.39 -13.24
N GLY A 80 26.01 -8.85 -14.02
CA GLY A 80 25.78 -9.75 -15.14
C GLY A 80 25.01 -11.00 -14.75
N PRO A 81 24.43 -11.73 -15.72
CA PRO A 81 23.49 -12.82 -15.45
C PRO A 81 24.17 -13.91 -14.63
N ALA A 82 23.78 -14.01 -13.36
CA ALA A 82 24.15 -15.13 -12.51
C ALA A 82 23.59 -16.42 -13.13
N ARG A 83 24.50 -17.34 -13.46
CA ARG A 83 24.17 -18.70 -13.92
C ARG A 83 23.27 -19.37 -12.87
N ASN A 84 21.99 -19.53 -13.21
CA ASN A 84 21.04 -20.34 -12.45
C ASN A 84 21.56 -21.79 -12.34
N ARG A 85 22.02 -22.18 -11.14
CA ARG A 85 22.04 -23.58 -10.73
C ARG A 85 20.58 -23.96 -10.45
N ARG A 86 20.03 -24.84 -11.29
CA ARG A 86 18.80 -25.56 -10.99
C ARG A 86 19.05 -26.41 -9.75
N GLY A 87 18.34 -26.10 -8.67
CA GLY A 87 18.33 -26.88 -7.44
C GLY A 87 17.30 -26.28 -6.49
N GLU A 88 16.16 -26.96 -6.41
CA GLU A 88 15.17 -26.88 -5.32
C GLU A 88 14.34 -25.58 -5.22
N ARG A 89 13.13 -25.65 -5.77
CA ARG A 89 12.02 -24.76 -5.34
C ARG A 89 11.74 -25.05 -3.85
N PRO A 90 11.63 -24.02 -2.99
CA PRO A 90 11.03 -24.22 -1.68
C PRO A 90 9.61 -24.74 -1.88
N GLN A 91 9.30 -25.85 -1.23
CA GLN A 91 7.97 -26.43 -1.24
C GLN A 91 6.97 -25.39 -0.73
N SER A 92 5.91 -25.16 -1.51
CA SER A 92 4.80 -24.32 -1.09
C SER A 92 4.23 -24.88 0.22
N PRO A 93 3.94 -24.04 1.23
CA PRO A 93 3.34 -24.52 2.46
C PRO A 93 2.00 -25.21 2.16
N PRO A 94 1.61 -26.21 2.96
CA PRO A 94 0.34 -26.91 2.78
C PRO A 94 -0.81 -25.89 2.77
N LEU A 95 -1.62 -25.94 1.72
CA LEU A 95 -2.78 -25.06 1.56
C LEU A 95 -3.72 -25.25 2.74
N LEU A 96 -3.80 -24.23 3.60
CA LEU A 96 -4.63 -24.17 4.79
C LEU A 96 -6.15 -24.19 4.49
N PHE A 97 -6.54 -24.08 3.22
CA PHE A 97 -7.93 -24.01 2.78
C PHE A 97 -8.09 -24.79 1.47
N GLY A 98 -9.26 -25.44 1.32
CA GLY A 98 -9.59 -26.37 0.22
C GLY A 98 -9.49 -25.79 -1.20
N PRO A 99 -9.71 -26.62 -2.23
CA PRO A 99 -9.52 -26.23 -3.63
C PRO A 99 -10.38 -25.02 -3.99
N ALA A 100 -9.77 -24.09 -4.73
CA ALA A 100 -10.40 -22.87 -5.23
C ALA A 100 -11.55 -23.24 -6.19
N SER A 101 -12.75 -22.74 -5.91
CA SER A 101 -13.82 -22.60 -6.90
C SER A 101 -13.46 -21.49 -7.90
N ASP A 102 -14.10 -21.53 -9.07
CA ASP A 102 -13.94 -20.64 -10.25
C ASP A 102 -14.25 -19.14 -9.99
N ASP A 103 -14.12 -18.64 -8.76
CA ASP A 103 -14.46 -17.27 -8.33
C ASP A 103 -13.34 -16.24 -8.61
N ASP A 104 -12.28 -16.61 -9.34
CA ASP A 104 -11.13 -15.73 -9.62
C ASP A 104 -11.50 -14.53 -10.53
N ASP A 105 -12.60 -14.62 -11.29
CA ASP A 105 -13.07 -13.56 -12.20
C ASP A 105 -13.90 -12.45 -11.51
N GLU A 106 -14.52 -12.70 -10.35
CA GLU A 106 -15.38 -11.71 -9.67
C GLU A 106 -14.58 -10.55 -9.03
N LEU A 107 -13.29 -10.74 -8.76
CA LEU A 107 -12.62 -9.92 -7.76
C LEU A 107 -11.79 -8.75 -8.30
N HIS A 108 -11.48 -8.76 -9.60
CA HIS A 108 -10.76 -7.67 -10.25
C HIS A 108 -11.62 -6.41 -10.41
N GLY A 109 -12.95 -6.55 -10.44
CA GLY A 109 -13.87 -5.43 -10.66
C GLY A 109 -13.90 -4.38 -9.55
N SER A 110 -13.70 -4.77 -8.28
CA SER A 110 -13.83 -3.86 -7.13
C SER A 110 -12.64 -2.93 -6.91
N LEU A 111 -11.44 -3.35 -7.32
CA LEU A 111 -10.20 -2.60 -7.12
C LEU A 111 -10.09 -1.37 -8.04
N LEU A 112 -10.69 -1.47 -9.23
CA LEU A 112 -10.72 -0.43 -10.25
C LEU A 112 -11.25 0.91 -9.68
N PHE A 113 -12.30 0.88 -8.87
CA PHE A 113 -13.08 2.08 -8.56
C PHE A 113 -12.68 2.85 -7.30
N GLN A 114 -11.68 2.38 -6.56
CA GLN A 114 -11.24 3.01 -5.30
C GLN A 114 -9.88 3.72 -5.43
N ASN A 115 -9.11 3.44 -6.49
CA ASN A 115 -7.83 4.09 -6.72
C ASN A 115 -8.02 5.33 -7.64
N PRO A 116 -7.75 6.56 -7.16
CA PRO A 116 -7.88 7.78 -7.96
C PRO A 116 -6.87 7.86 -9.12
N ARG A 117 -5.83 7.02 -9.12
CA ARG A 117 -4.83 6.90 -10.18
C ARG A 117 -5.14 5.79 -11.19
N ASP A 118 -6.20 5.03 -10.97
CA ASP A 118 -6.63 3.97 -11.88
C ASP A 118 -7.17 4.54 -13.20
N LEU A 119 -7.03 3.75 -14.28
CA LEU A 119 -7.59 4.04 -15.60
C LEU A 119 -9.12 4.23 -15.57
N THR A 120 -9.77 3.72 -14.53
CA THR A 120 -11.20 3.86 -14.27
C THR A 120 -11.56 5.00 -13.31
N SER A 121 -10.62 5.89 -12.96
CA SER A 121 -10.97 7.15 -12.30
C SER A 121 -11.95 7.97 -13.16
N VAL A 122 -12.88 8.72 -12.54
CA VAL A 122 -13.91 9.47 -13.28
C VAL A 122 -13.30 10.40 -14.35
N ARG A 123 -12.13 10.97 -14.07
CA ARG A 123 -11.43 11.83 -15.02
C ARG A 123 -10.91 11.04 -16.23
N GLN A 124 -10.26 9.90 -16.00
CA GLN A 124 -9.76 9.05 -17.07
C GLN A 124 -10.91 8.41 -17.87
N GLN A 125 -11.97 7.96 -17.20
CA GLN A 125 -13.20 7.48 -17.85
C GLN A 125 -13.78 8.51 -18.81
N ARG A 126 -13.98 9.75 -18.33
CA ARG A 126 -14.49 10.84 -19.17
C ARG A 126 -13.59 11.14 -20.36
N MET A 127 -12.27 11.10 -20.16
CA MET A 127 -11.30 11.31 -21.23
C MET A 127 -11.40 10.20 -22.29
N THR A 128 -11.35 8.93 -21.88
CA THR A 128 -11.40 7.76 -22.76
C THR A 128 -12.73 7.69 -23.52
N ILE A 129 -13.86 7.91 -22.84
CA ILE A 129 -15.18 7.97 -23.48
C ILE A 129 -15.23 9.12 -24.49
N GLY A 130 -14.70 10.30 -24.12
CA GLY A 130 -14.62 11.45 -25.01
C GLY A 130 -13.79 11.19 -26.27
N PHE A 131 -12.63 10.55 -26.10
CA PHE A 131 -11.76 10.15 -27.21
C PHE A 131 -12.43 9.13 -28.12
N ALA A 132 -13.03 8.08 -27.55
CA ALA A 132 -13.76 7.07 -28.31
C ALA A 132 -14.87 7.71 -29.14
N LYS A 133 -15.66 8.62 -28.55
CA LYS A 133 -16.74 9.33 -29.25
C LYS A 133 -16.23 10.19 -30.39
N ALA A 134 -15.12 10.89 -30.18
CA ALA A 134 -14.47 11.68 -31.23
C ALA A 134 -13.96 10.80 -32.38
N ALA A 135 -13.37 9.65 -32.08
CA ALA A 135 -12.87 8.71 -33.07
C ALA A 135 -14.00 8.11 -33.92
N VAL A 136 -15.09 7.66 -33.30
CA VAL A 136 -16.23 7.06 -34.00
C VAL A 136 -16.96 8.08 -34.88
N ARG A 137 -17.05 9.34 -34.43
CA ARG A 137 -17.58 10.44 -35.26
C ARG A 137 -16.73 10.73 -36.50
N ARG A 138 -15.39 10.65 -36.39
CA ARG A 138 -14.49 10.80 -37.54
C ARG A 138 -14.66 9.68 -38.57
N LEU A 139 -15.11 8.50 -38.14
CA LEU A 139 -15.42 7.37 -39.02
C LEU A 139 -16.84 7.46 -39.64
N GLY A 140 -17.56 8.56 -39.43
CA GLY A 140 -18.89 8.78 -40.03
C GLY A 140 -20.03 8.00 -39.37
N VAL A 141 -19.79 7.35 -38.24
CA VAL A 141 -20.83 6.64 -37.50
C VAL A 141 -21.71 7.67 -36.79
N PRO A 142 -23.03 7.68 -37.01
CA PRO A 142 -23.93 8.61 -36.35
C PRO A 142 -24.00 8.31 -34.85
N ALA A 143 -24.09 9.36 -34.03
CA ALA A 143 -24.03 9.27 -32.57
C ALA A 143 -25.10 8.35 -31.93
N LYS A 144 -26.18 8.06 -32.67
CA LYS A 144 -27.24 7.13 -32.23
C LYS A 144 -26.83 5.66 -32.32
N ASN A 145 -25.79 5.36 -33.10
CA ASN A 145 -25.25 4.02 -33.36
C ASN A 145 -23.78 3.89 -32.90
N ASP A 146 -23.22 4.89 -32.19
CA ASP A 146 -21.94 4.68 -31.54
C ASP A 146 -22.18 3.74 -30.34
N SER A 147 -21.63 2.52 -30.38
CA SER A 147 -21.74 1.52 -29.31
C SER A 147 -20.93 1.91 -28.07
N ILE A 148 -20.64 3.20 -27.88
CA ILE A 148 -19.75 3.71 -26.86
C ILE A 148 -20.55 3.94 -25.58
N PRO A 149 -20.18 3.29 -24.47
CA PRO A 149 -20.86 3.48 -23.20
C PRO A 149 -20.83 4.95 -22.75
N THR A 150 -21.95 5.40 -22.16
CA THR A 150 -22.00 6.72 -21.52
C THR A 150 -21.38 6.69 -20.13
N GLN A 151 -21.02 7.85 -19.58
CA GLN A 151 -20.60 7.93 -18.17
C GLN A 151 -21.67 7.37 -17.23
N LYS A 152 -22.95 7.64 -17.50
CA LYS A 152 -24.08 7.09 -16.75
C LYS A 152 -24.14 5.56 -16.82
N ALA A 153 -23.85 4.96 -17.98
CA ALA A 153 -23.77 3.52 -18.13
C ALA A 153 -22.63 2.92 -17.27
N PHE A 154 -21.46 3.56 -17.26
CA PHE A 154 -20.37 3.20 -16.36
C PHE A 154 -20.73 3.36 -14.88
N ASP A 155 -21.43 4.43 -14.51
CA ASP A 155 -21.87 4.66 -13.13
C ASP A 155 -22.89 3.61 -12.68
N ASN A 156 -23.83 3.24 -13.54
CA ASN A 156 -24.78 2.15 -13.29
C ASN A 156 -24.08 0.79 -13.17
N PHE A 157 -23.11 0.51 -14.05
CA PHE A 157 -22.30 -0.71 -13.98
C PHE A 157 -21.52 -0.78 -12.66
N LYS A 158 -20.88 0.32 -12.24
CA LYS A 158 -20.21 0.41 -10.93
C LYS A 158 -21.16 0.12 -9.78
N LEU A 159 -22.39 0.63 -9.84
CA LEU A 159 -23.39 0.38 -8.80
C LEU A 159 -23.82 -1.09 -8.76
N ALA A 160 -24.07 -1.68 -9.94
CA ALA A 160 -24.41 -3.09 -10.06
C ALA A 160 -23.28 -3.98 -9.50
N LEU A 161 -22.04 -3.71 -9.90
CA LEU A 161 -20.87 -4.46 -9.48
C LEU A 161 -20.57 -4.29 -7.97
N ARG A 162 -20.80 -3.10 -7.39
CA ARG A 162 -20.73 -2.94 -5.92
C ARG A 162 -21.75 -3.79 -5.19
N THR A 163 -22.95 -3.92 -5.76
CA THR A 163 -24.05 -4.71 -5.18
C THR A 163 -23.71 -6.19 -5.22
N GLU A 164 -23.24 -6.66 -6.38
CA GLU A 164 -22.78 -8.03 -6.63
C GLU A 164 -21.60 -8.40 -5.70
N LEU A 165 -20.59 -7.53 -5.59
CA LEU A 165 -19.42 -7.78 -4.77
C LEU A 165 -19.62 -7.45 -3.28
N HIS A 166 -20.86 -7.14 -2.88
CA HIS A 166 -21.24 -6.80 -1.51
C HIS A 166 -20.33 -5.74 -0.86
N VAL A 167 -19.88 -4.76 -1.65
CA VAL A 167 -19.06 -3.65 -1.15
C VAL A 167 -20.00 -2.66 -0.47
N PRO A 168 -19.88 -2.44 0.86
CA PRO A 168 -20.78 -1.54 1.56
C PRO A 168 -20.61 -0.10 1.05
N PRO A 169 -21.67 0.71 1.11
CA PRO A 169 -21.58 2.13 0.80
C PRO A 169 -20.61 2.82 1.77
N ILE A 170 -20.03 3.93 1.31
CA ILE A 170 -19.29 4.83 2.20
C ILE A 170 -20.25 5.39 3.26
N LYS A 171 -19.78 5.42 4.50
CA LYS A 171 -20.53 5.92 5.66
C LYS A 171 -20.23 7.40 5.85
N GLU A 172 -21.28 8.20 5.99
CA GLU A 172 -21.15 9.58 6.44
C GLU A 172 -20.89 9.63 7.95
N VAL A 173 -19.92 10.44 8.36
CA VAL A 173 -19.42 10.53 9.73
C VAL A 173 -19.35 11.99 10.14
N HIS A 174 -19.83 12.28 11.34
CA HIS A 174 -19.78 13.60 11.94
C HIS A 174 -18.67 13.59 13.00
N GLY A 175 -17.61 14.34 12.74
CA GLY A 175 -16.48 14.50 13.65
C GLY A 175 -16.85 15.26 14.92
N ALA A 176 -16.02 15.13 15.96
CA ALA A 176 -16.24 15.81 17.24
C ALA A 176 -16.25 17.34 17.12
N SER A 177 -15.62 17.91 16.08
CA SER A 177 -15.60 19.35 15.82
C SER A 177 -16.78 19.81 14.96
N GLY A 178 -17.70 18.91 14.59
CA GLY A 178 -18.84 19.20 13.71
C GLY A 178 -18.55 19.06 12.22
N ASN A 179 -17.33 18.66 11.83
CA ASN A 179 -16.97 18.41 10.44
C ASN A 179 -17.63 17.13 9.91
N THR A 180 -18.20 17.17 8.71
CA THR A 180 -18.74 15.98 8.05
C THR A 180 -17.71 15.40 7.08
N PHE A 181 -17.48 14.09 7.15
CA PHE A 181 -16.62 13.37 6.21
C PHE A 181 -17.17 11.98 5.92
N PHE A 182 -16.58 11.27 4.96
CA PHE A 182 -17.01 9.94 4.56
C PHE A 182 -15.91 8.91 4.80
N SER A 183 -16.26 7.79 5.41
CA SER A 183 -15.34 6.68 5.67
C SER A 183 -15.79 5.40 4.97
N SER A 184 -14.85 4.63 4.43
CA SER A 184 -15.07 3.25 4.00
C SER A 184 -15.09 2.29 5.21
N SER A 185 -15.49 1.04 4.98
CA SER A 185 -15.52 0.01 6.04
C SER A 185 -14.22 -0.78 6.09
N ILE A 186 -13.51 -0.72 7.23
CA ILE A 186 -12.30 -1.52 7.47
C ILE A 186 -12.62 -3.01 7.38
N LYS A 187 -13.68 -3.44 8.07
CA LYS A 187 -14.15 -4.83 8.06
C LYS A 187 -14.37 -5.33 6.63
N ALA A 188 -15.03 -4.55 5.78
CA ALA A 188 -15.29 -4.97 4.40
C ALA A 188 -14.02 -5.05 3.54
N ALA A 189 -13.04 -4.17 3.75
CA ALA A 189 -11.78 -4.23 3.04
C ALA A 189 -10.96 -5.47 3.45
N VAL A 190 -10.82 -5.72 4.76
CA VAL A 190 -10.14 -6.92 5.27
C VAL A 190 -10.85 -8.20 4.82
N MET A 191 -12.18 -8.25 4.88
CA MET A 191 -12.95 -9.39 4.34
C MET A 191 -12.66 -9.61 2.85
N ARG A 192 -12.47 -8.56 2.07
CA ARG A 192 -12.12 -8.65 0.64
C ARG A 192 -10.74 -9.26 0.44
N ASP A 193 -9.75 -8.82 1.22
CA ASP A 193 -8.40 -9.36 1.17
C ASP A 193 -8.41 -10.86 1.47
N PHE A 194 -9.17 -11.27 2.50
CA PHE A 194 -9.34 -12.69 2.81
C PHE A 194 -10.12 -13.42 1.72
N ARG A 195 -11.18 -12.87 1.13
CA ARG A 195 -11.92 -13.54 0.04
C ARG A 195 -11.07 -13.72 -1.22
N ASN A 196 -10.11 -12.85 -1.46
CA ASN A 196 -9.20 -12.93 -2.58
C ASN A 196 -8.23 -14.09 -2.46
N VAL A 197 -8.38 -15.12 -3.29
CA VAL A 197 -7.51 -16.31 -3.27
C VAL A 197 -6.06 -15.93 -3.57
N SER A 198 -5.82 -15.02 -4.52
CA SER A 198 -4.48 -14.56 -4.88
C SER A 198 -3.81 -13.75 -3.77
N VAL A 199 -4.55 -12.89 -3.07
CA VAL A 199 -4.03 -12.09 -1.95
C VAL A 199 -3.90 -12.95 -0.68
N ARG A 200 -4.85 -13.85 -0.42
CA ARG A 200 -4.83 -14.78 0.73
C ARG A 200 -3.59 -15.67 0.71
N LYS A 201 -3.15 -16.15 -0.46
CA LYS A 201 -1.92 -16.96 -0.61
C LYS A 201 -0.65 -16.20 -0.20
N GLU A 202 -0.68 -14.87 -0.26
CA GLU A 202 0.43 -13.99 0.12
C GLU A 202 0.36 -13.55 1.60
N MET A 203 -0.64 -14.01 2.35
CA MET A 203 -0.79 -13.67 3.78
C MET A 203 0.10 -14.54 4.67
N LEU A 204 0.93 -13.86 5.45
CA LEU A 204 1.73 -14.39 6.54
C LEU A 204 0.91 -14.23 7.84
N LEU A 205 0.20 -15.27 8.26
CA LEU A 205 -0.69 -15.20 9.43
C LEU A 205 0.00 -15.40 10.78
N TYR A 206 1.29 -15.74 10.76
CA TYR A 206 2.09 -15.95 11.96
C TYR A 206 3.39 -15.16 11.83
N PRO A 207 3.88 -14.52 12.89
CA PRO A 207 5.16 -13.86 12.88
C PRO A 207 6.28 -14.89 12.74
N ARG A 208 7.31 -14.56 11.96
CA ARG A 208 8.43 -15.46 11.69
C ARG A 208 9.62 -15.10 12.56
N LEU A 209 10.18 -16.09 13.23
CA LEU A 209 11.42 -15.95 13.97
C LEU A 209 12.59 -16.23 13.04
N GLY A 210 13.41 -15.22 12.80
CA GLY A 210 14.59 -15.36 11.97
C GLY A 210 15.60 -14.24 12.22
N PRO A 211 16.82 -14.39 11.70
CA PRO A 211 17.88 -13.38 11.85
C PRO A 211 17.67 -12.16 10.94
N THR A 212 16.65 -12.17 10.07
CA THR A 212 16.38 -11.11 9.10
C THR A 212 14.92 -10.71 9.11
N ILE A 213 14.67 -9.40 8.97
CA ILE A 213 13.33 -8.87 8.76
C ILE A 213 12.99 -9.01 7.28
N SER A 214 12.06 -9.90 6.96
CA SER A 214 11.56 -10.09 5.59
C SER A 214 10.13 -9.59 5.43
N ALA A 215 9.35 -9.50 6.51
CA ALA A 215 7.97 -9.06 6.51
C ALA A 215 7.71 -8.13 7.70
N PHE A 216 6.58 -7.40 7.68
CA PHE A 216 6.25 -6.46 8.75
C PHE A 216 6.13 -7.15 10.12
N GLN A 217 5.61 -8.38 10.14
CA GLN A 217 5.43 -9.18 11.35
C GLN A 217 6.72 -9.84 11.88
N ASP A 218 7.85 -9.68 11.21
CA ASP A 218 9.16 -10.18 11.70
C ASP A 218 9.77 -9.22 12.74
N GLY A 219 9.15 -8.06 12.99
CA GLY A 219 9.61 -7.12 14.01
C GLY A 219 9.39 -7.62 15.44
N ASP A 220 10.33 -7.35 16.33
CA ASP A 220 10.34 -7.81 17.73
C ASP A 220 9.03 -7.55 18.48
N PHE A 221 8.38 -6.41 18.20
CA PHE A 221 7.07 -6.06 18.75
C PHE A 221 6.05 -7.21 18.65
N PHE A 222 5.96 -7.89 17.50
CA PHE A 222 5.01 -9.00 17.29
C PHE A 222 5.40 -10.26 18.06
N HIS A 223 6.67 -10.36 18.44
CA HIS A 223 7.16 -11.47 19.24
C HIS A 223 6.96 -11.24 20.75
N GLU A 224 6.80 -9.99 21.18
CA GLU A 224 6.61 -9.60 22.58
C GLU A 224 5.14 -9.34 22.96
N LEU A 225 4.22 -9.40 21.99
CA LEU A 225 2.79 -9.24 22.25
C LEU A 225 2.27 -10.27 23.27
N PRO A 226 1.44 -9.83 24.24
CA PRO A 226 0.75 -10.75 25.15
C PRO A 226 -0.12 -11.77 24.41
N ALA A 227 -0.32 -12.95 24.99
CA ALA A 227 -1.16 -14.01 24.41
C ALA A 227 -2.59 -13.57 24.08
N SER A 228 -3.13 -12.59 24.81
CA SER A 228 -4.45 -11.98 24.56
C SER A 228 -4.52 -11.13 23.29
N MET A 229 -3.36 -10.76 22.71
CA MET A 229 -3.23 -9.90 21.53
C MET A 229 -2.58 -10.59 20.33
N THR A 230 -1.89 -11.72 20.53
CA THR A 230 -1.28 -12.50 19.44
C THR A 230 -2.32 -13.32 18.68
N GLY A 231 -1.95 -13.85 17.51
CA GLY A 231 -2.81 -14.72 16.71
C GLY A 231 -3.23 -15.95 17.54
N PRO A 232 -4.48 -16.01 18.00
CA PRO A 232 -4.81 -16.86 19.14
C PRO A 232 -5.07 -18.32 18.74
N CYS A 233 -4.97 -18.67 17.46
CA CYS A 233 -4.99 -20.06 17.04
C CYS A 233 -4.01 -20.39 15.92
N ALA A 234 -3.55 -21.64 15.91
CA ALA A 234 -2.97 -22.31 14.76
C ALA A 234 -3.99 -23.25 14.12
N ILE A 235 -3.79 -23.67 12.88
CA ILE A 235 -4.69 -24.62 12.21
C ILE A 235 -3.99 -25.98 12.11
N SER A 236 -4.59 -27.00 12.72
CA SER A 236 -4.08 -28.35 12.70
C SER A 236 -4.16 -29.00 11.31
N ARG A 237 -3.53 -30.17 11.15
CA ARG A 237 -3.55 -30.95 9.89
C ARG A 237 -4.97 -31.34 9.44
N ASP A 238 -5.87 -31.56 10.39
CA ASP A 238 -7.29 -31.85 10.19
C ASP A 238 -8.15 -30.58 9.99
N GLY A 239 -7.51 -29.41 9.81
CA GLY A 239 -8.18 -28.15 9.50
C GLY A 239 -8.87 -27.48 10.68
N LYS A 240 -8.70 -28.00 11.91
CA LYS A 240 -9.33 -27.46 13.10
C LYS A 240 -8.44 -26.41 13.77
N PRO A 241 -8.98 -25.29 14.27
CA PRO A 241 -8.18 -24.33 15.01
C PRO A 241 -7.77 -24.91 16.36
N ILE A 242 -6.51 -24.70 16.73
CA ILE A 242 -5.91 -24.98 18.03
C ILE A 242 -5.63 -23.63 18.69
N PHE A 243 -6.32 -23.33 19.77
CA PHE A 243 -6.16 -22.04 20.46
C PHE A 243 -4.94 -22.03 21.37
N LEU A 244 -4.45 -20.83 21.68
CA LEU A 244 -3.45 -20.62 22.73
C LEU A 244 -3.93 -21.22 24.06
N SER A 245 -2.99 -21.68 24.86
CA SER A 245 -3.17 -22.36 26.14
C SER A 245 -4.10 -23.59 26.12
N GLU A 246 -4.47 -24.11 24.93
CA GLU A 246 -5.05 -25.45 24.84
C GLU A 246 -4.00 -26.49 25.24
N ARG A 247 -4.45 -27.58 25.88
CA ARG A 247 -3.60 -28.69 26.30
C ARG A 247 -3.42 -29.65 25.13
N LEU A 248 -2.20 -29.74 24.63
CA LEU A 248 -1.83 -30.46 23.41
C LEU A 248 -1.01 -31.68 23.76
N VAL A 249 -1.40 -32.84 23.22
CA VAL A 249 -0.62 -34.07 23.33
C VAL A 249 0.35 -34.13 22.16
N LEU A 250 1.64 -34.15 22.46
CA LEU A 250 2.72 -34.27 21.50
C LEU A 250 2.95 -35.74 21.09
N ASP A 251 3.76 -35.97 20.07
CA ASP A 251 4.01 -37.31 19.52
C ASP A 251 4.88 -38.20 20.41
N ASP A 252 5.66 -37.62 21.30
CA ASP A 252 6.39 -38.29 22.37
C ASP A 252 5.55 -38.56 23.62
N GLY A 253 4.25 -38.24 23.59
CA GLY A 253 3.31 -38.45 24.69
C GLY A 253 3.31 -37.36 25.76
N ARG A 254 4.22 -36.37 25.70
CA ARG A 254 4.19 -35.23 26.61
C ARG A 254 2.99 -34.33 26.32
N VAL A 255 2.54 -33.60 27.34
CA VAL A 255 1.47 -32.60 27.21
C VAL A 255 2.09 -31.21 27.31
N ALA A 256 1.71 -30.32 26.39
CA ALA A 256 2.19 -28.95 26.36
C ALA A 256 1.05 -27.97 26.11
N CYS A 257 1.26 -26.70 26.46
CA CYS A 257 0.42 -25.60 26.04
C CYS A 257 1.25 -24.56 25.29
N SER A 258 0.64 -23.91 24.30
CA SER A 258 1.30 -22.85 23.52
C SER A 258 0.82 -21.48 23.96
N ASP A 259 1.74 -20.57 24.26
CA ASP A 259 1.44 -19.15 24.52
C ASP A 259 1.55 -18.32 23.26
N LYS A 260 2.24 -18.83 22.23
CA LYS A 260 2.31 -18.18 20.92
C LYS A 260 2.60 -19.16 19.79
N TRP A 261 2.03 -18.87 18.62
CA TRP A 261 2.36 -19.51 17.36
C TRP A 261 3.27 -18.63 16.51
N THR A 262 4.33 -19.22 15.96
CA THR A 262 5.30 -18.52 15.08
C THR A 262 5.72 -19.40 13.91
N LEU A 263 6.33 -18.82 12.88
CA LEU A 263 7.05 -19.59 11.86
C LEU A 263 8.52 -19.74 12.24
N ASN A 264 9.06 -20.95 12.08
CA ASN A 264 10.51 -21.19 12.15
C ASN A 264 11.19 -20.92 10.79
N GLY A 265 12.51 -21.12 10.73
CA GLY A 265 13.30 -20.90 9.50
C GLY A 265 12.90 -21.77 8.30
N ASN A 266 12.17 -22.86 8.54
CA ASN A 266 11.64 -23.76 7.51
C ASN A 266 10.17 -23.43 7.14
N ASN A 267 9.63 -22.30 7.63
CA ASN A 267 8.22 -21.93 7.50
C ASN A 267 7.22 -22.92 8.13
N ASN A 268 7.68 -23.75 9.07
CA ASN A 268 6.77 -24.58 9.86
C ASN A 268 6.17 -23.75 11.00
N VAL A 269 4.89 -23.95 11.28
CA VAL A 269 4.23 -23.37 12.45
C VAL A 269 4.73 -24.09 13.71
N VAL A 270 5.28 -23.32 14.65
CA VAL A 270 5.79 -23.80 15.93
C VAL A 270 5.07 -23.10 17.07
N GLY A 271 4.73 -23.88 18.10
CA GLY A 271 4.22 -23.40 19.37
C GLY A 271 5.37 -23.13 20.33
N LYS A 272 5.33 -21.98 21.00
CA LYS A 272 6.19 -21.64 22.12
C LYS A 272 5.34 -21.58 23.38
N GLY A 273 5.69 -22.34 24.39
CA GLY A 273 5.02 -22.29 25.69
C GLY A 273 5.66 -23.25 26.68
N HIS A 274 4.86 -24.06 27.35
CA HIS A 274 5.29 -24.83 28.52
C HIS A 274 4.84 -26.29 28.45
N LEU A 275 5.65 -27.18 29.02
CA LEU A 275 5.18 -28.53 29.34
C LEU A 275 4.17 -28.44 30.49
N LEU A 276 3.20 -29.34 30.49
CA LEU A 276 2.25 -29.48 31.59
C LEU A 276 2.70 -30.59 32.54
N ASP A 277 2.55 -30.36 33.84
CA ASP A 277 2.78 -31.36 34.87
C ASP A 277 1.66 -32.41 34.93
N ALA A 278 1.73 -33.30 35.93
CA ALA A 278 0.72 -34.34 36.16
C ALA A 278 -0.68 -33.77 36.46
N ASP A 279 -0.76 -32.55 37.01
CA ASP A 279 -2.01 -31.83 37.31
C ASP A 279 -2.46 -30.93 36.14
N LEU A 280 -1.82 -31.09 34.99
CA LEU A 280 -2.06 -30.34 33.75
C LEU A 280 -1.88 -28.82 33.93
N GLN A 281 -0.99 -28.41 34.83
CA GLN A 281 -0.59 -27.02 35.02
C GLN A 281 0.71 -26.71 34.27
N PRO A 282 0.86 -25.48 33.72
CA PRO A 282 2.08 -25.10 33.04
C PRO A 282 3.29 -25.11 33.97
N ASN A 283 4.34 -25.85 33.60
CA ASN A 283 5.65 -25.76 34.22
C ASN A 283 6.42 -24.57 33.62
N TYR A 284 6.42 -23.43 34.33
CA TYR A 284 7.09 -22.22 33.89
C TYR A 284 8.63 -22.32 33.88
N GLU A 285 9.21 -23.30 34.57
CA GLU A 285 10.66 -23.52 34.60
C GLU A 285 11.16 -24.30 33.36
N GLU A 286 10.26 -24.99 32.66
CA GLU A 286 10.57 -25.80 31.49
C GLU A 286 9.86 -25.27 30.22
N PRO A 287 10.36 -24.18 29.61
CA PRO A 287 9.83 -23.72 28.35
C PRO A 287 10.10 -24.74 27.24
N VAL A 288 9.10 -24.93 26.37
CA VAL A 288 9.18 -25.85 25.24
C VAL A 288 8.83 -25.14 23.95
N THR A 289 9.55 -25.50 22.88
CA THR A 289 9.17 -25.18 21.50
C THR A 289 8.89 -26.49 20.79
N PHE A 290 7.73 -26.60 20.14
CA PHE A 290 7.32 -27.79 19.42
C PHE A 290 6.68 -27.42 18.09
N GLU A 291 6.84 -28.26 17.07
CA GLU A 291 6.16 -28.05 15.80
C GLU A 291 4.68 -28.42 15.92
N LEU A 292 3.81 -27.69 15.22
CA LEU A 292 2.38 -28.03 15.12
C LEU A 292 2.16 -29.45 14.54
N SER A 293 3.10 -29.91 13.72
CA SER A 293 3.14 -31.25 13.12
C SER A 293 3.30 -32.39 14.15
N ALA A 294 3.87 -32.08 15.32
CA ALA A 294 4.06 -33.01 16.42
C ALA A 294 2.80 -33.18 17.28
N VAL A 295 1.82 -32.28 17.16
CA VAL A 295 0.55 -32.37 17.89
C VAL A 295 -0.27 -33.55 17.35
N ARG A 296 -0.60 -34.51 18.23
CA ARG A 296 -1.40 -35.71 17.92
C ARG A 296 -2.84 -35.60 18.39
N GLY A 297 -3.06 -34.82 19.45
CA GLY A 297 -4.38 -34.71 20.05
C GLY A 297 -4.50 -33.49 20.94
N ARG A 298 -5.71 -33.32 21.47
CA ARG A 298 -6.08 -32.28 22.43
C ARG A 298 -6.72 -32.93 23.63
N HIS A 299 -6.40 -32.41 24.81
CA HIS A 299 -7.13 -32.78 26.01
C HIS A 299 -8.57 -32.22 25.93
N GLU A 300 -9.53 -32.88 26.58
CA GLU A 300 -10.95 -32.51 26.53
C GLU A 300 -11.25 -31.13 27.11
N ILE A 301 -10.41 -30.67 28.04
CA ILE A 301 -10.58 -29.36 28.69
C ILE A 301 -10.15 -28.28 27.70
N ARG A 302 -11.15 -27.67 27.06
CA ARG A 302 -10.97 -26.56 26.13
C ARG A 302 -10.57 -25.29 26.88
N ASN A 303 -9.64 -24.53 26.31
CA ASN A 303 -9.34 -23.19 26.80
C ASN A 303 -10.44 -22.21 26.39
N ASP A 304 -10.79 -21.32 27.31
CA ASP A 304 -11.82 -20.28 27.14
C ASP A 304 -11.17 -18.95 26.76
N HIS A 305 -10.51 -18.93 25.60
CA HIS A 305 -9.94 -17.70 25.07
C HIS A 305 -11.07 -16.67 24.86
N PRO A 306 -10.96 -15.41 25.33
CA PRO A 306 -12.08 -14.46 25.40
C PRO A 306 -12.71 -14.13 24.05
N PHE A 307 -11.94 -14.30 22.96
CA PHE A 307 -12.41 -14.07 21.59
C PHE A 307 -12.84 -15.35 20.86
N ARG A 308 -12.76 -16.52 21.51
CA ARG A 308 -13.16 -17.80 20.92
C ARG A 308 -14.66 -17.79 20.64
N ARG A 309 -15.04 -18.24 19.44
CA ARG A 309 -16.44 -18.43 19.03
C ARG A 309 -16.60 -19.82 18.41
N GLY A 310 -16.69 -20.82 19.27
CA GLY A 310 -16.70 -22.23 18.86
C GLY A 310 -15.35 -22.66 18.26
N ASP A 311 -15.41 -23.29 17.09
CA ASP A 311 -14.23 -23.77 16.34
C ASP A 311 -13.96 -22.90 15.10
N ARG A 312 -14.27 -21.59 15.18
CA ARG A 312 -13.91 -20.62 14.14
C ARG A 312 -12.44 -20.20 14.29
N PRO A 313 -11.63 -20.26 13.22
CA PRO A 313 -10.29 -19.69 13.21
C PRO A 313 -10.28 -18.23 13.63
N LEU A 314 -9.28 -17.86 14.42
CA LEU A 314 -9.07 -16.50 14.88
C LEU A 314 -7.59 -16.15 14.70
N PHE A 315 -7.33 -15.07 13.97
CA PHE A 315 -6.00 -14.56 13.65
C PHE A 315 -5.92 -13.08 14.02
N SER A 316 -4.74 -12.64 14.46
CA SER A 316 -4.45 -11.21 14.64
C SER A 316 -3.87 -10.68 13.34
N ILE A 317 -4.48 -9.64 12.79
CA ILE A 317 -4.07 -9.04 11.52
C ILE A 317 -3.60 -7.62 11.81
N PRO A 318 -2.29 -7.34 11.72
CA PRO A 318 -1.82 -5.97 11.88
C PRO A 318 -2.27 -5.12 10.68
N ILE A 319 -2.53 -3.85 10.94
CA ILE A 319 -2.97 -2.89 9.93
C ILE A 319 -1.94 -1.76 9.84
N LEU A 320 -1.43 -1.51 8.64
CA LEU A 320 -0.62 -0.33 8.35
C LEU A 320 -1.55 0.83 8.08
N LEU A 321 -1.53 1.85 8.93
CA LEU A 321 -2.29 3.08 8.74
C LEU A 321 -1.37 4.15 8.15
N GLN A 322 -1.84 4.81 7.09
CA GLN A 322 -1.13 5.90 6.43
C GLN A 322 -2.03 7.14 6.41
N CYS A 323 -1.44 8.29 6.75
CA CYS A 323 -2.09 9.58 6.65
C CYS A 323 -1.20 10.47 5.76
N ASP A 324 -1.75 11.00 4.68
CA ASP A 324 -1.01 11.79 3.71
C ASP A 324 -1.76 13.07 3.35
N ASP A 325 -1.00 14.13 3.06
CA ASP A 325 -1.53 15.39 2.56
C ASP A 325 -1.41 15.43 1.02
N LEU A 326 -2.55 15.45 0.35
CA LEU A 326 -2.62 15.50 -1.11
C LEU A 326 -2.47 16.92 -1.68
N SER A 327 -2.15 17.94 -0.87
CA SER A 327 -1.97 19.34 -1.29
C SER A 327 -0.86 19.53 -2.35
N GLY A 328 0.07 18.57 -2.47
CA GLY A 328 1.18 18.60 -3.44
C GLY A 328 0.77 18.45 -4.92
N VAL A 329 -0.49 18.08 -5.22
CA VAL A 329 -0.95 17.89 -6.60
C VAL A 329 -0.98 19.23 -7.36
N PRO A 330 -0.35 19.36 -8.54
CA PRO A 330 -0.38 20.58 -9.33
C PRO A 330 -1.82 21.05 -9.59
N GLY A 331 -2.17 22.24 -9.10
CA GLY A 331 -3.52 22.82 -9.17
C GLY A 331 -4.36 22.72 -7.88
N LYS A 332 -3.89 22.00 -6.85
CA LYS A 332 -4.54 21.89 -5.53
C LYS A 332 -3.71 22.42 -4.35
N ARG A 333 -2.62 23.15 -4.64
CA ARG A 333 -1.68 23.71 -3.65
C ARG A 333 -2.29 24.58 -2.55
N LEU A 334 -3.52 25.04 -2.72
CA LEU A 334 -4.23 25.89 -1.75
C LEU A 334 -5.40 25.19 -1.07
N ASN A 335 -5.60 23.89 -1.30
CA ASN A 335 -6.69 23.13 -0.70
C ASN A 335 -6.13 21.84 -0.07
N PRO A 336 -5.76 21.86 1.22
CA PRO A 336 -5.26 20.68 1.90
C PRO A 336 -6.35 19.60 1.88
N HIS A 337 -5.99 18.44 1.39
CA HIS A 337 -6.86 17.27 1.37
C HIS A 337 -6.12 16.20 2.15
N ILE A 338 -6.59 15.90 3.35
CA ILE A 338 -6.01 14.84 4.16
C ILE A 338 -6.64 13.52 3.70
N GLN A 339 -5.79 12.59 3.32
CA GLN A 339 -6.17 11.22 3.02
C GLN A 339 -5.75 10.32 4.17
N VAL A 340 -6.65 9.43 4.58
CA VAL A 340 -6.34 8.28 5.42
C VAL A 340 -6.55 7.02 4.59
N SER A 341 -5.53 6.16 4.56
CA SER A 341 -5.57 4.85 3.90
C SER A 341 -4.93 3.79 4.78
N PHE A 342 -5.22 2.53 4.51
CA PHE A 342 -4.63 1.43 5.25
C PHE A 342 -4.35 0.20 4.39
N GLN A 343 -3.50 -0.68 4.91
CA GLN A 343 -3.16 -1.95 4.28
C GLN A 343 -3.17 -3.08 5.30
N ASN A 344 -3.52 -4.28 4.84
CA ASN A 344 -3.37 -5.50 5.62
C ASN A 344 -1.87 -5.86 5.73
N ALA A 345 -1.29 -5.66 6.92
CA ALA A 345 0.13 -5.89 7.16
C ALA A 345 0.52 -7.37 7.25
N ALA A 346 -0.46 -8.28 7.17
CA ALA A 346 -0.17 -9.70 7.03
C ALA A 346 0.33 -10.06 5.62
N LEU A 347 0.24 -9.17 4.65
CA LEU A 347 0.70 -9.44 3.30
C LEU A 347 2.24 -9.49 3.18
N SER A 348 2.72 -10.32 2.26
CA SER A 348 4.12 -10.32 1.83
C SER A 348 4.56 -8.91 1.38
N PRO A 349 5.85 -8.54 1.47
CA PRO A 349 6.31 -7.23 1.01
C PRO A 349 5.97 -6.94 -0.45
N GLN A 350 6.06 -7.97 -1.30
CA GLN A 350 5.73 -7.87 -2.72
C GLN A 350 4.24 -7.58 -2.92
N ALA A 351 3.37 -8.16 -2.10
CA ALA A 351 1.95 -7.84 -2.10
C ALA A 351 1.67 -6.45 -1.51
N LEU A 352 2.31 -6.06 -0.40
CA LEU A 352 2.15 -4.72 0.19
C LEU A 352 2.54 -3.60 -0.78
N ALA A 353 3.53 -3.83 -1.63
CA ALA A 353 3.96 -2.86 -2.65
C ALA A 353 2.94 -2.65 -3.79
N LYS A 354 1.93 -3.51 -3.92
CA LYS A 354 0.91 -3.37 -4.96
C LYS A 354 -0.14 -2.35 -4.54
N GLU A 355 -0.42 -1.38 -5.41
CA GLU A 355 -1.46 -0.37 -5.18
C GLU A 355 -2.85 -0.98 -4.96
N SER A 356 -3.11 -2.16 -5.53
CA SER A 356 -4.37 -2.89 -5.32
C SER A 356 -4.61 -3.29 -3.86
N ASN A 357 -3.56 -3.33 -3.04
CA ASN A 357 -3.67 -3.71 -1.64
C ASN A 357 -3.68 -2.48 -0.71
N VAL A 358 -3.86 -1.28 -1.27
CA VAL A 358 -4.08 -0.02 -0.55
C VAL A 358 -5.56 0.27 -0.48
N HIS A 359 -6.11 0.30 0.73
CA HIS A 359 -7.51 0.60 0.98
C HIS A 359 -7.66 2.06 1.38
N LEU A 360 -8.42 2.81 0.58
CA LEU A 360 -8.79 4.18 0.94
C LEU A 360 -9.80 4.14 2.10
N PHE A 361 -9.47 4.76 3.23
CA PHE A 361 -10.39 4.88 4.36
C PHE A 361 -11.23 6.14 4.25
N SER A 362 -10.61 7.31 4.19
CA SER A 362 -11.30 8.60 4.17
C SER A 362 -10.47 9.65 3.43
N VAL A 363 -11.14 10.64 2.83
CA VAL A 363 -10.53 11.86 2.32
C VAL A 363 -11.39 13.03 2.74
N SER A 364 -10.79 14.06 3.35
CA SER A 364 -11.52 15.27 3.70
C SER A 364 -10.68 16.53 3.49
N MET A 365 -11.36 17.64 3.21
CA MET A 365 -10.80 19.00 3.23
C MET A 365 -11.00 19.70 4.57
N GLU A 366 -11.98 19.22 5.34
CA GLU A 366 -12.51 19.91 6.52
C GLU A 366 -12.17 19.14 7.79
N ALA A 367 -12.34 17.82 7.75
CA ALA A 367 -12.05 16.95 8.88
C ALA A 367 -10.54 16.81 9.08
N THR A 368 -10.12 16.94 10.33
CA THR A 368 -8.72 16.77 10.73
C THR A 368 -8.31 15.30 10.67
N THR A 369 -7.00 15.03 10.59
CA THR A 369 -6.44 13.67 10.69
C THR A 369 -6.94 12.95 11.94
N MET A 370 -7.02 13.66 13.09
CA MET A 370 -7.46 13.05 14.34
C MET A 370 -8.93 12.64 14.34
N GLU A 371 -9.82 13.41 13.70
CA GLU A 371 -11.23 13.03 13.54
C GLU A 371 -11.36 11.76 12.70
N MET A 372 -10.60 11.66 11.61
CA MET A 372 -10.60 10.48 10.76
C MET A 372 -9.99 9.26 11.45
N ILE A 373 -8.88 9.43 12.19
CA ILE A 373 -8.28 8.33 12.99
C ILE A 373 -9.24 7.89 14.11
N THR A 374 -9.99 8.80 14.72
CA THR A 374 -10.97 8.46 15.76
C THR A 374 -12.05 7.52 15.22
N GLU A 375 -12.61 7.81 14.05
CA GLU A 375 -13.54 6.89 13.37
C GLU A 375 -12.84 5.59 12.95
N PHE A 376 -11.58 5.66 12.50
CA PHE A 376 -10.80 4.45 12.17
C PHE A 376 -10.72 3.50 13.36
N VAL A 377 -10.35 4.01 14.54
CA VAL A 377 -10.28 3.24 15.79
C VAL A 377 -11.67 2.76 16.23
N ALA A 378 -12.72 3.57 16.03
CA ALA A 378 -14.08 3.17 16.34
C ALA A 378 -14.54 1.96 15.51
N GLN A 379 -14.11 1.85 14.24
CA GLN A 379 -14.42 0.70 13.38
C GLN A 379 -13.62 -0.58 13.70
N LEU A 380 -12.57 -0.49 14.53
CA LEU A 380 -11.79 -1.66 14.97
C LEU A 380 -12.37 -2.34 16.22
N LYS A 381 -13.29 -1.68 16.92
CA LYS A 381 -14.03 -2.22 18.07
C LYS A 381 -15.27 -2.98 17.58
#